data_AF-A0A839FR92-F1
#
_entry.id   AF-A0A839FR92-F1
#
_cell.length_a   1.000
_cell.length_b   1.000
_cell.length_c   1.000
_cell.angle_alpha   90.00
_cell.angle_beta   90.00
_cell.angle_gamma   90.00
#
_symmetry.space_group_name_H-M   'P 1'
#
loop_
_entity.id
_entity.type
_entity.pdbx_description
1 polymer ?
#
loop_
_entity_poly.entity_id
_entity_poly.type
_entity_poly.pdbx_seq_one_letter_code
_entity_poly.pdbx_strand_id
1 'polypeptide(L)'
;MLILWILGAIVFFSASVFFFVYPRRIRDAHWYGTLTEPLYLYLLPPGLMLFSLGSATAAADAMRVELPVSVVGTLGILLVASVFVGFLAFMGVPMPRFLMPKWVYERKVKDRADRRRRRDRKKAEKVQG
;
A
#
# COMPACT_ATOMS: atom_id res chain seq x y z
N MET A 1 -3.95 -1.14 30.16
CA MET A 1 -4.51 -1.49 28.84
C MET A 1 -4.86 -0.27 27.99
N LEU A 2 -5.62 0.71 28.50
CA LEU A 2 -5.98 1.94 27.77
C LEU A 2 -4.79 2.66 27.09
N ILE A 3 -3.70 2.88 27.81
CA ILE A 3 -2.51 3.57 27.29
C ILE A 3 -1.92 2.85 26.06
N LEU A 4 -1.92 1.51 26.05
CA LEU A 4 -1.43 0.73 24.93
C LEU A 4 -2.29 0.91 23.68
N TRP A 5 -3.62 0.99 23.84
CA TRP A 5 -4.54 1.22 22.73
C TRP A 5 -4.38 2.63 22.14
N ILE A 6 -4.19 3.65 22.99
CA ILE A 6 -3.94 5.02 22.53
C ILE A 6 -2.60 5.11 21.80
N LEU A 7 -1.53 4.53 22.38
CA LEU A 7 -0.23 4.48 21.73
C LEU A 7 -0.29 3.73 20.40
N GLY A 8 -0.99 2.59 20.37
CA GLY A 8 -1.22 1.81 19.15
C GLY A 8 -1.88 2.65 18.06
N ALA A 9 -2.96 3.37 18.39
CA ALA A 9 -3.65 4.25 17.45
C ALA A 9 -2.69 5.31 16.87
N ILE A 10 -1.93 6.00 17.72
CA ILE A 10 -1.01 7.06 17.29
C ILE A 10 0.13 6.50 16.42
N VAL A 11 0.75 5.40 16.85
CA VAL A 11 1.89 4.79 16.16
C VAL A 11 1.47 4.25 14.80
N PHE A 12 0.36 3.50 14.74
CA PHE A 12 -0.12 2.94 13.47
C PHE A 12 -0.61 4.01 12.50
N PHE A 13 -1.27 5.06 13.00
CA PHE A 13 -1.64 6.21 12.17
C PHE A 13 -0.41 6.90 11.58
N SER A 14 0.57 7.22 12.42
CA SER A 14 1.82 7.88 12.00
C SER A 14 2.60 7.03 11.01
N ALA A 15 2.68 5.72 11.25
CA ALA A 15 3.31 4.78 10.33
C ALA A 15 2.56 4.70 8.99
N SER A 16 1.22 4.65 8.99
CA SER A 16 0.42 4.70 7.77
C SER A 16 0.71 5.94 6.94
N VAL A 17 0.73 7.11 7.58
CA VAL A 17 1.07 8.39 6.93
C VAL A 17 2.50 8.37 6.39
N PHE A 18 3.46 7.82 7.14
CA PHE A 18 4.83 7.64 6.67
C PHE A 18 4.87 6.79 5.39
N PHE A 19 4.24 5.61 5.37
CA PHE A 19 4.21 4.75 4.17
C PHE A 19 3.39 5.35 3.02
N PHE A 20 2.49 6.29 3.28
CA PHE A 20 1.83 7.04 2.22
C PHE A 20 2.73 8.13 1.61
N VAL A 21 3.47 8.87 2.45
CA VAL A 21 4.28 10.02 2.03
C VAL A 21 5.66 9.60 1.53
N TYR A 22 6.31 8.65 2.18
CA TYR A 22 7.67 8.19 1.90
C TYR A 22 7.85 7.78 0.42
N PRO A 23 7.03 6.86 -0.14
CA PRO A 23 7.15 6.47 -1.55
C PRO A 23 6.84 7.60 -2.54
N ARG A 24 6.15 8.66 -2.08
CA ARG A 24 5.82 9.83 -2.92
C ARG A 24 6.93 10.86 -2.94
N ARG A 25 7.75 10.97 -1.89
CA ARG A 25 8.85 11.95 -1.79
C ARG A 25 10.21 11.39 -2.16
N ILE A 26 10.51 10.17 -1.72
CA ILE A 26 11.84 9.58 -1.77
C ILE A 26 11.95 8.66 -3.01
N ARG A 27 13.00 8.85 -3.82
CA ARG A 27 13.18 8.20 -5.14
C ARG A 27 14.29 7.14 -5.15
N ASP A 28 14.96 6.98 -4.02
CA ASP A 28 15.94 5.97 -3.65
C ASP A 28 15.19 4.64 -3.45
N ALA A 29 14.83 4.07 -4.59
CA ALA A 29 13.85 3.01 -4.72
C ALA A 29 14.47 1.62 -4.48
N HIS A 30 15.18 1.42 -3.36
CA HIS A 30 15.74 0.12 -3.01
C HIS A 30 14.66 -0.96 -2.84
N TRP A 31 13.44 -0.55 -2.48
CA TRP A 31 12.26 -1.41 -2.35
C TRP A 31 11.56 -1.68 -3.70
N TYR A 32 11.79 -0.85 -4.74
CA TYR A 32 11.12 -0.97 -6.05
C TYR A 32 11.65 -2.18 -6.84
N GLY A 33 10.76 -2.90 -7.51
CA GLY A 33 11.11 -4.12 -8.25
C GLY A 33 11.36 -5.35 -7.37
N THR A 34 11.18 -5.23 -6.04
CA THR A 34 11.22 -6.35 -5.09
C THR A 34 9.81 -6.71 -4.61
N LEU A 35 9.67 -7.81 -3.85
CA LEU A 35 8.41 -8.19 -3.22
C LEU A 35 7.89 -7.14 -2.23
N THR A 36 8.75 -6.23 -1.77
CA THR A 36 8.36 -5.16 -0.83
C THR A 36 7.68 -3.98 -1.53
N GLU A 37 7.75 -3.87 -2.86
CA GLU A 37 7.10 -2.79 -3.61
C GLU A 37 5.58 -2.73 -3.41
N PRO A 38 4.82 -3.80 -3.70
CA PRO A 38 3.37 -3.78 -3.47
C PRO A 38 3.02 -3.61 -1.99
N LEU A 39 3.88 -4.09 -1.09
CA LEU A 39 3.71 -3.98 0.34
C LEU A 39 3.78 -2.50 0.80
N TYR A 40 4.83 -1.78 0.39
CA TYR A 40 5.04 -0.37 0.70
C TYR A 40 3.99 0.53 0.05
N LEU A 41 3.60 0.24 -1.19
CA LEU A 41 2.71 1.11 -1.96
C LEU A 41 1.23 0.91 -1.62
N TYR A 42 0.79 -0.32 -1.36
CA TYR A 42 -0.65 -0.63 -1.34
C TYR A 42 -1.12 -1.38 -0.09
N LEU A 43 -0.26 -2.17 0.56
CA LEU A 43 -0.70 -2.99 1.70
C LEU A 43 -0.48 -2.30 3.05
N LEU A 44 0.72 -1.76 3.28
CA LEU A 44 1.07 -1.12 4.55
C LEU A 44 0.25 0.14 4.84
N PRO A 45 0.02 1.07 3.89
CA PRO A 45 -0.75 2.28 4.22
C PRO A 45 -2.17 1.98 4.72
N PRO A 46 -3.04 1.24 4.01
CA PRO A 46 -4.38 0.94 4.52
C PRO A 46 -4.36 -0.08 5.66
N GLY A 47 -3.41 -1.03 5.68
CA GLY A 47 -3.30 -2.02 6.76
C GLY A 47 -2.97 -1.39 8.11
N LEU A 48 -2.00 -0.48 8.15
CA LEU A 48 -1.64 0.28 9.35
C LEU A 48 -2.79 1.22 9.76
N MET A 49 -3.48 1.83 8.80
CA MET A 49 -4.65 2.66 9.10
C MET A 49 -5.80 1.83 9.72
N LEU A 50 -5.99 0.59 9.27
CA LEU A 50 -6.97 -0.34 9.85
C LEU A 50 -6.60 -0.73 11.30
N PHE A 51 -5.32 -1.02 11.57
CA PHE A 51 -4.85 -1.27 12.94
C PHE A 51 -4.98 -0.04 13.84
N SER A 52 -4.75 1.16 13.29
CA SER A 52 -5.00 2.41 13.98
C SER A 52 -6.48 2.56 14.36
N LEU A 53 -7.39 2.29 13.42
CA LEU A 53 -8.82 2.37 13.67
C LEU A 53 -9.26 1.37 14.75
N GLY A 54 -8.82 0.10 14.66
CA GLY A 54 -9.11 -0.92 15.68
C GLY A 54 -8.57 -0.57 17.07
N SER A 55 -7.39 0.06 17.13
CA SER A 55 -6.81 0.53 18.39
C SER A 55 -7.60 1.72 18.97
N ALA A 56 -8.06 2.63 18.11
CA ALA A 56 -8.89 3.76 18.52
C ALA A 56 -10.26 3.31 19.04
N THR A 57 -10.89 2.32 18.41
CA THR A 57 -12.18 1.76 18.88
C THR A 57 -12.03 1.06 20.22
N ALA A 58 -10.94 0.30 20.42
CA ALA A 58 -10.66 -0.34 21.70
C ALA A 58 -10.36 0.67 22.82
N ALA A 59 -9.68 1.78 22.48
CA ALA A 59 -9.47 2.87 23.43
C ALA A 59 -10.78 3.57 23.81
N ALA A 60 -11.67 3.84 22.84
CA ALA A 60 -12.95 4.47 23.09
C ALA A 60 -13.87 3.61 23.97
N ASP A 61 -13.92 2.30 23.72
CA ASP A 61 -14.65 1.35 24.56
C ASP A 61 -14.13 1.33 26.01
N ALA A 62 -12.80 1.32 26.18
CA ALA A 62 -12.18 1.41 27.50
C ALA A 62 -12.45 2.76 28.22
N MET A 63 -12.73 3.83 27.49
CA MET A 63 -13.14 5.14 28.02
C MET A 63 -14.66 5.29 28.17
N ARG A 64 -15.45 4.28 27.77
CA ARG A 64 -16.92 4.34 27.67
C ARG A 64 -17.42 5.50 26.81
N VAL A 65 -16.68 5.81 25.75
CA VAL A 65 -17.04 6.80 24.75
C VAL A 65 -17.73 6.09 23.60
N GLU A 66 -18.98 6.43 23.35
CA GLU A 66 -19.71 5.90 22.20
C GLU A 66 -19.22 6.57 20.91
N LEU A 67 -18.61 5.76 20.04
CA LEU A 67 -18.27 6.20 18.70
C LEU A 67 -19.45 5.98 17.76
N PRO A 68 -19.70 6.89 16.79
CA PRO A 68 -20.73 6.69 15.80
C PRO A 68 -20.47 5.42 14.98
N VAL A 69 -21.30 4.39 15.19
CA VAL A 69 -21.13 3.07 14.55
C VAL A 69 -21.14 3.18 13.02
N SER A 70 -21.93 4.10 12.47
CA SER A 70 -21.97 4.38 11.03
C SER A 70 -20.61 4.84 10.52
N VAL A 71 -19.97 5.80 11.20
CA VAL A 71 -18.67 6.34 10.79
C VAL A 71 -17.57 5.29 10.91
N VAL A 72 -17.50 4.60 12.04
CA VAL A 72 -16.50 3.54 12.28
C VAL A 72 -16.70 2.38 11.30
N GLY A 73 -17.94 1.95 11.09
CA GLY A 73 -18.29 0.87 10.18
C GLY A 73 -17.96 1.20 8.73
N THR A 74 -18.36 2.38 8.24
CA THR A 74 -18.05 2.82 6.87
C THR A 74 -16.54 2.95 6.66
N LEU A 75 -15.81 3.57 7.59
CA LEU A 75 -14.36 3.67 7.51
C LEU A 75 -13.69 2.29 7.54
N GLY A 76 -14.15 1.40 8.42
CA GLY A 76 -13.66 0.02 8.52
C GLY A 76 -13.82 -0.74 7.20
N ILE A 77 -15.01 -0.67 6.58
CA ILE A 77 -15.29 -1.32 5.30
C ILE A 77 -14.38 -0.78 4.19
N LEU A 78 -14.21 0.54 4.09
CA LEU A 78 -13.34 1.16 3.08
C LEU A 78 -11.87 0.77 3.27
N LEU A 79 -11.41 0.68 4.52
CA LEU A 79 -10.05 0.27 4.83
C LEU A 79 -9.83 -1.22 4.52
N VAL A 80 -10.77 -2.10 4.89
CA VAL A 80 -10.71 -3.53 4.54
C VAL A 80 -10.70 -3.73 3.02
N ALA A 81 -11.57 -3.02 2.29
CA ALA A 81 -11.57 -3.05 0.83
C ALA A 81 -10.23 -2.56 0.25
N SER A 82 -9.63 -1.52 0.83
CA SER A 82 -8.33 -0.99 0.41
C SER A 82 -7.19 -1.99 0.68
N VAL A 83 -7.22 -2.69 1.82
CA VAL A 83 -6.27 -3.78 2.13
C VAL A 83 -6.43 -4.92 1.11
N PHE A 84 -7.66 -5.28 0.75
CA PHE A 84 -7.91 -6.30 -0.27
C PHE A 84 -7.35 -5.90 -1.64
N VAL A 85 -7.51 -4.63 -2.05
CA VAL A 85 -6.83 -4.10 -3.25
C VAL A 85 -5.31 -4.22 -3.10
N GLY A 86 -4.75 -3.85 -1.95
CA GLY A 86 -3.32 -4.03 -1.68
C GLY A 86 -2.84 -5.48 -1.82
N PHE A 87 -3.65 -6.44 -1.40
CA PHE A 87 -3.37 -7.86 -1.58
C PHE A 87 -3.38 -8.29 -3.06
N LEU A 88 -4.33 -7.78 -3.86
CA LEU A 88 -4.34 -8.01 -5.31
C LEU A 88 -3.08 -7.46 -5.98
N ALA A 89 -2.58 -6.28 -5.56
CA ALA A 89 -1.30 -5.76 -6.05
C ALA A 89 -0.14 -6.69 -5.70
N PHE A 90 -0.15 -7.26 -4.49
CA PHE A 90 0.85 -8.20 -4.04
C PHE A 90 0.84 -9.49 -4.88
N MET A 91 -0.33 -9.97 -5.30
CA MET A 91 -0.49 -11.09 -6.23
C MET A 91 -0.09 -10.76 -7.69
N GLY A 92 0.33 -9.52 -7.98
CA GLY A 92 0.77 -9.10 -9.30
C GLY A 92 -0.33 -8.54 -10.20
N VAL A 93 -1.52 -8.27 -9.67
CA VAL A 93 -2.58 -7.59 -10.42
C VAL A 93 -2.12 -6.15 -10.75
N PRO A 94 -2.17 -5.73 -12.02
CA PRO A 94 -1.73 -4.40 -12.40
C PRO A 94 -2.65 -3.32 -11.79
N MET A 95 -2.05 -2.45 -10.97
CA MET A 95 -2.81 -1.39 -10.31
C MET A 95 -3.11 -0.19 -11.22
N PRO A 96 -4.24 0.50 -11.01
CA PRO A 96 -4.57 1.76 -11.67
C PRO A 96 -3.53 2.86 -11.43
N ARG A 97 -3.38 3.76 -12.40
CA ARG A 97 -2.40 4.86 -12.37
C ARG A 97 -2.59 5.81 -11.18
N PHE A 98 -3.82 6.03 -10.73
CA PHE A 98 -4.11 6.97 -9.65
C PHE A 98 -3.62 6.49 -8.27
N LEU A 99 -3.42 5.18 -8.08
CA LEU A 99 -2.96 4.62 -6.80
C LEU A 99 -1.43 4.67 -6.63
N MET A 100 -0.68 4.91 -7.71
CA MET A 100 0.78 4.86 -7.68
C MET A 100 1.41 6.26 -7.88
N PRO A 101 2.57 6.54 -7.25
CA PRO A 101 3.33 7.76 -7.55
C PRO A 101 3.74 7.83 -9.03
N LYS A 102 3.77 9.05 -9.60
CA LYS A 102 4.10 9.26 -11.03
C LYS A 102 5.41 8.60 -11.45
N TRP A 103 6.45 8.73 -10.62
CA TRP A 103 7.77 8.17 -10.90
C TRP A 103 7.78 6.62 -10.92
N VAL A 104 6.96 5.97 -10.09
CA VAL A 104 6.81 4.50 -10.07
C VAL A 104 6.17 4.05 -11.39
N TYR A 105 5.12 4.74 -11.82
CA TYR A 105 4.45 4.45 -13.08
C TYR A 105 5.39 4.59 -14.27
N GLU A 106 6.11 5.71 -14.36
CA GLU A 106 7.07 5.97 -15.44
C GLU A 106 8.15 4.89 -15.51
N ARG A 107 8.69 4.46 -14.37
CA ARG A 107 9.64 3.34 -14.32
C ARG A 107 9.01 2.02 -14.77
N LYS A 108 7.79 1.69 -14.34
CA LYS A 108 7.10 0.47 -14.79
C LYS A 108 6.86 0.45 -16.30
N VAL A 109 6.53 1.60 -16.88
CA VAL A 109 6.37 1.74 -18.33
C VAL A 109 7.71 1.50 -19.03
N LYS A 110 8.79 2.12 -18.55
CA LYS A 110 10.15 1.91 -19.08
C LYS A 110 10.60 0.45 -18.97
N ASP A 111 10.41 -0.19 -17.81
CA ASP A 111 10.78 -1.59 -17.58
C ASP A 111 9.98 -2.54 -18.48
N ARG A 112 8.69 -2.27 -18.71
CA ARG A 112 7.87 -3.04 -19.65
C ARG A 112 8.35 -2.88 -21.08
N ALA A 113 8.73 -1.66 -21.49
CA ALA A 113 9.30 -1.40 -22.81
C ALA A 113 10.64 -2.11 -23.00
N ASP A 114 11.53 -2.07 -22.01
CA ASP A 114 12.83 -2.74 -22.04
C ASP A 114 12.68 -4.27 -22.08
N ARG A 115 11.72 -4.83 -21.34
CA ARG A 115 11.39 -6.26 -21.40
C ARG A 115 10.87 -6.66 -22.77
N ARG A 116 10.06 -5.82 -23.44
CA ARG A 116 9.61 -6.07 -24.82
C ARG A 116 10.79 -6.08 -25.77
N ARG A 117 11.65 -5.05 -25.75
CA ARG A 117 12.87 -4.97 -26.57
C ARG A 117 13.78 -6.19 -26.40
N ARG A 118 13.98 -6.67 -25.16
CA ARG A 118 14.77 -7.89 -24.88
C ARG A 118 14.13 -9.15 -25.45
N ARG A 119 12.80 -9.27 -25.42
CA ARG A 119 12.08 -10.40 -26.02
C ARG A 119 12.18 -10.38 -27.54
N ASP A 120 12.06 -9.20 -28.14
CA ASP A 120 12.13 -9.04 -29.60
C ASP A 120 13.55 -9.34 -30.11
N ARG A 121 14.60 -8.90 -29.39
CA ARG A 121 15.98 -9.25 -29.71
C ARG A 121 16.23 -10.76 -29.64
N LYS A 122 15.78 -11.42 -28.56
CA LYS A 122 15.89 -12.89 -28.43
C LYS A 122 15.10 -13.65 -29.51
N LYS A 123 14.00 -13.09 -30.00
CA LYS A 123 13.25 -13.68 -31.12
C LYS A 123 14.01 -13.51 -32.44
N ALA A 124 14.59 -12.34 -32.70
CA ALA A 124 15.39 -12.10 -33.90
C ALA A 124 16.65 -12.98 -33.94
N GLU A 125 17.36 -13.12 -32.82
CA GLU A 125 18.52 -14.02 -32.67
C GLU A 125 18.16 -15.49 -32.96
N LYS A 126 16.94 -15.93 -32.61
CA LYS A 126 16.44 -17.30 -32.88
C LYS A 126 15.94 -17.53 -34.31
N VAL A 127 15.69 -16.47 -35.07
CA VAL A 127 15.24 -16.57 -36.48
C VAL A 127 16.44 -16.51 -37.44
N GLN A 128 17.56 -15.95 -37.00
CA GLN A 128 18.79 -15.80 -37.81
C GLN A 128 19.85 -16.89 -37.57
N GLY A 129 19.72 -17.70 -36.52
CA GLY A 129 20.59 -18.86 -36.24
C GLY A 129 19.83 -20.16 -36.39
#